data_AF-A0A0S8DKN3-F1
#
_entry.id   AF-A0A0S8DKN3-F1
#
_cell.length_a   1.000
_cell.length_b   1.000
_cell.length_c   1.000
_cell.angle_alpha   90.00
_cell.angle_beta   90.00
_cell.angle_gamma   90.00
#
_symmetry.space_group_name_H-M   'P 1'
#
loop_
_entity.id
_entity.type
_entity.pdbx_description
1 polymer ?
#
loop_
_entity_poly.entity_id
_entity_poly.type
_entity_poly.pdbx_seq_one_letter_code
_entity_poly.pdbx_strand_id
1 'polypeptide(L)'
;MVSVSFAARVKPRAIATTDGEIDDLIQNNSRYQKSGHSKDRADHLNPKGTYKGAWFPVMIDGYKKVYPQLIRHNPDYPTAEYLTSVMRIGNENPSDLYVEPAEMKTKNTEGEQLIVKIMTDDDPREVHISCWGGSNTVASALYTIKYSGKYSEDQIKKALAKVRIYCIWYQDGGGKWIDTNVKEAFIFEAYRWENIWDYQSYDGSFKGRPSSNPKDVQEYMKPVWLNSNVRENHGALGMLTPQHWISEGDTPSWLHLVNNGLESHTDYTIGGWGGRGVYDDKA
;
A
#
# COMPACT_ATOMS: atom_id res chain seq x y z
N MET A 1 32.96 4.89 -26.17
CA MET A 1 31.76 4.90 -25.32
C MET A 1 31.98 3.91 -24.20
N VAL A 2 32.18 4.38 -22.96
CA VAL A 2 32.17 3.49 -21.80
C VAL A 2 30.70 3.18 -21.54
N SER A 3 30.29 1.95 -21.85
CA SER A 3 29.00 1.43 -21.41
C SER A 3 29.10 1.30 -19.89
N VAL A 4 28.52 2.26 -19.19
CA VAL A 4 28.23 2.09 -17.76
C VAL A 4 27.05 1.13 -17.72
N SER A 5 27.37 -0.17 -17.63
CA SER A 5 26.39 -1.16 -17.19
C SER A 5 26.04 -0.80 -15.75
N PHE A 6 24.92 -0.11 -15.55
CA PHE A 6 24.25 -0.17 -14.26
C PHE A 6 23.91 -1.64 -14.07
N ALA A 7 24.59 -2.31 -13.13
CA ALA A 7 24.15 -3.61 -12.65
C ALA A 7 22.65 -3.50 -12.37
N ALA A 8 21.85 -4.43 -12.88
CA ALA A 8 20.41 -4.43 -12.66
C ALA A 8 20.18 -4.40 -11.14
N ARG A 9 19.79 -3.24 -10.61
CA ARG A 9 19.55 -3.06 -9.18
C ARG A 9 18.39 -3.96 -8.79
N VAL A 10 18.59 -4.73 -7.73
CA VAL A 10 17.60 -5.69 -7.23
C VAL A 10 16.36 -4.91 -6.81
N LYS A 11 15.22 -5.18 -7.46
CA LYS A 11 13.95 -4.56 -7.08
C LYS A 11 13.46 -5.14 -5.75
N PRO A 12 13.00 -4.30 -4.80
CA PRO A 12 12.37 -4.78 -3.58
C PRO A 12 11.11 -5.60 -3.93
N ARG A 13 10.77 -6.55 -3.08
CA ARG A 13 9.49 -7.26 -3.17
C ARG A 13 8.47 -6.43 -2.42
N ALA A 14 7.34 -6.14 -3.05
CA ALA A 14 6.33 -5.26 -2.48
C ALA A 14 4.95 -5.91 -2.50
N ILE A 15 4.20 -5.70 -1.42
CA ILE A 15 2.81 -6.07 -1.24
C ILE A 15 2.07 -4.82 -0.77
N ALA A 16 1.01 -4.40 -1.45
CA ALA A 16 0.06 -3.44 -0.90
C ALA A 16 -1.10 -4.21 -0.26
N THR A 17 -1.44 -3.89 0.98
CA THR A 17 -2.69 -4.29 1.61
C THR A 17 -3.56 -3.04 1.80
N THR A 18 -4.76 -3.07 1.23
CA THR A 18 -5.65 -1.92 1.14
C THR A 18 -7.00 -2.22 1.69
N ASP A 19 -7.70 -1.20 2.08
CA ASP A 19 -9.10 -1.30 2.44
C ASP A 19 -9.99 -0.95 1.22
N GLY A 20 -9.44 -0.46 0.11
CA GLY A 20 -10.16 -0.17 -1.13
C GLY A 20 -10.26 1.32 -1.47
N GLU A 21 -9.41 2.15 -0.86
CA GLU A 21 -9.00 3.42 -1.44
C GLU A 21 -7.92 3.14 -2.50
N ILE A 22 -8.18 3.61 -3.73
CA ILE A 22 -7.55 3.13 -4.97
C ILE A 22 -6.02 3.23 -4.95
N ASP A 23 -5.33 2.08 -5.05
CA ASP A 23 -4.10 1.81 -5.85
C ASP A 23 -3.39 0.44 -5.52
N ASP A 24 -4.11 -0.71 -5.41
CA ASP A 24 -3.64 -1.82 -4.53
C ASP A 24 -3.38 -3.23 -5.10
N LEU A 25 -2.85 -4.14 -4.26
CA LEU A 25 -2.48 -5.53 -4.59
C LEU A 25 -3.15 -6.64 -3.71
N ILE A 26 -3.57 -6.34 -2.48
CA ILE A 26 -4.28 -7.26 -1.56
C ILE A 26 -5.36 -6.46 -0.84
N GLN A 27 -6.59 -6.95 -0.80
CA GLN A 27 -7.69 -6.27 -0.10
C GLN A 27 -7.81 -6.71 1.37
N ASN A 28 -8.07 -5.80 2.30
CA ASN A 28 -8.16 -5.93 3.75
C ASN A 28 -9.24 -4.98 4.31
N ASN A 29 -9.30 -4.79 5.63
CA ASN A 29 -10.26 -3.88 6.25
C ASN A 29 -9.57 -2.81 7.10
N SER A 30 -10.27 -1.71 7.38
CA SER A 30 -9.82 -0.58 8.21
C SER A 30 -10.93 -0.12 9.17
N ARG A 31 -10.58 0.58 10.26
CA ARG A 31 -11.54 1.26 11.15
C ARG A 31 -12.40 2.30 10.44
N TYR A 32 -11.91 2.84 9.33
CA TYR A 32 -12.67 3.80 8.51
C TYR A 32 -13.68 3.09 7.61
N GLN A 33 -13.61 1.76 7.54
CA GLN A 33 -14.43 0.91 6.71
C GLN A 33 -15.37 0.03 7.53
N LYS A 34 -16.65 0.40 7.49
CA LYS A 34 -17.70 -0.23 8.30
C LYS A 34 -18.39 -1.40 7.58
N SER A 35 -18.08 -1.66 6.31
CA SER A 35 -18.79 -2.64 5.47
C SER A 35 -17.82 -3.30 4.49
N GLY A 36 -17.24 -4.45 4.86
CA GLY A 36 -16.16 -5.12 4.10
C GLY A 36 -16.37 -5.23 2.59
N HIS A 37 -15.27 -5.05 1.84
CA HIS A 37 -15.30 -4.45 0.50
C HIS A 37 -15.07 -5.40 -0.70
N SER A 38 -14.90 -6.72 -0.55
CA SER A 38 -14.72 -7.61 -1.73
C SER A 38 -15.90 -7.61 -2.69
N LYS A 39 -17.04 -7.06 -2.27
CA LYS A 39 -18.26 -6.89 -3.07
C LYS A 39 -18.61 -5.44 -3.39
N ASP A 40 -17.77 -4.49 -2.99
CA ASP A 40 -18.10 -3.08 -3.12
C ASP A 40 -17.99 -2.61 -4.55
N ARG A 41 -19.04 -1.91 -4.98
CA ARG A 41 -19.17 -1.36 -6.32
C ARG A 41 -18.05 -0.34 -6.52
N ALA A 42 -17.57 -0.22 -7.76
CA ALA A 42 -16.69 0.83 -8.23
C ALA A 42 -17.29 2.26 -8.09
N ASP A 43 -18.28 2.49 -7.22
CA ASP A 43 -19.08 3.72 -7.08
C ASP A 43 -18.19 4.96 -6.88
N HIS A 44 -17.08 4.84 -6.14
CA HIS A 44 -16.11 5.91 -5.93
C HIS A 44 -15.19 6.15 -7.15
N LEU A 45 -14.97 5.13 -8.01
CA LEU A 45 -14.41 5.26 -9.36
C LEU A 45 -15.45 5.76 -10.39
N ASN A 46 -16.70 5.93 -9.97
CA ASN A 46 -17.84 6.00 -10.86
C ASN A 46 -18.73 7.23 -10.64
N PRO A 47 -18.18 8.45 -10.77
CA PRO A 47 -18.96 9.68 -10.59
C PRO A 47 -20.11 9.85 -11.60
N LYS A 48 -20.21 8.98 -12.64
CA LYS A 48 -21.24 9.02 -13.69
C LYS A 48 -22.02 7.71 -13.91
N GLY A 49 -21.86 6.68 -13.08
CA GLY A 49 -22.59 5.40 -13.25
C GLY A 49 -22.06 4.47 -14.36
N THR A 50 -20.99 4.84 -15.06
CA THR A 50 -20.31 4.12 -16.15
C THR A 50 -19.71 2.75 -15.80
N TYR A 51 -19.24 2.53 -14.57
CA TYR A 51 -18.55 1.28 -14.19
C TYR A 51 -19.42 0.41 -13.28
N LYS A 52 -19.43 -0.91 -13.51
CA LYS A 52 -20.18 -1.90 -12.70
C LYS A 52 -19.21 -3.00 -12.24
N GLY A 53 -19.32 -3.43 -10.98
CA GLY A 53 -18.50 -4.49 -10.40
C GLY A 53 -17.52 -3.98 -9.35
N ALA A 54 -16.63 -4.86 -8.88
CA ALA A 54 -15.58 -4.52 -7.93
C ALA A 54 -14.61 -3.48 -8.52
N TRP A 55 -14.06 -2.62 -7.67
CA TRP A 55 -13.20 -1.51 -8.08
C TRP A 55 -11.88 -1.98 -8.74
N PHE A 56 -11.26 -3.05 -8.22
CA PHE A 56 -9.96 -3.53 -8.73
C PHE A 56 -10.02 -4.02 -10.19
N PRO A 57 -10.99 -4.88 -10.60
CA PRO A 57 -11.18 -5.22 -12.02
C PRO A 57 -11.34 -3.99 -12.92
N VAL A 58 -12.04 -2.94 -12.47
CA VAL A 58 -12.21 -1.70 -13.24
C VAL A 58 -10.87 -0.98 -13.44
N MET A 59 -10.06 -0.88 -12.39
CA MET A 59 -8.71 -0.30 -12.46
C MET A 59 -7.78 -1.10 -13.37
N ILE A 60 -7.80 -2.44 -13.27
CA ILE A 60 -6.99 -3.31 -14.13
C ILE A 60 -7.41 -3.22 -15.59
N ASP A 61 -8.70 -3.11 -15.89
CA ASP A 61 -9.19 -2.89 -17.25
C ASP A 61 -8.73 -1.52 -17.81
N GLY A 62 -8.70 -0.49 -16.96
CA GLY A 62 -8.10 0.80 -17.28
C GLY A 62 -6.60 0.71 -17.58
N TYR A 63 -5.87 0.03 -16.70
CA TYR A 63 -4.44 -0.24 -16.85
C TYR A 63 -4.13 -1.01 -18.15
N LYS A 64 -4.89 -2.06 -18.45
CA LYS A 64 -4.75 -2.88 -19.67
C LYS A 64 -4.85 -2.05 -20.94
N LYS A 65 -5.71 -1.03 -20.96
CA LYS A 65 -5.86 -0.12 -22.12
C LYS A 65 -4.65 0.78 -22.34
N VAL A 66 -3.95 1.16 -21.28
CA VAL A 66 -2.74 2.02 -21.36
C VAL A 66 -1.44 1.22 -21.43
N TYR A 67 -1.45 -0.06 -21.04
CA TYR A 67 -0.29 -0.96 -21.03
C TYR A 67 0.55 -0.95 -22.32
N PRO A 68 -0.02 -1.00 -23.54
CA PRO A 68 0.79 -0.95 -24.78
C PRO A 68 1.63 0.33 -24.93
N GLN A 69 1.20 1.45 -24.32
CA GLN A 69 2.00 2.68 -24.30
C GLN A 69 3.02 2.64 -23.17
N LEU A 70 2.64 2.20 -21.97
CA LEU A 70 3.55 2.10 -20.81
C LEU A 70 4.82 1.29 -21.13
N ILE A 71 4.66 0.12 -21.76
CA ILE A 71 5.81 -0.74 -22.08
C ILE A 71 6.76 -0.18 -23.14
N ARG A 72 6.34 0.83 -23.91
CA ARG A 72 7.23 1.54 -24.84
C ARG A 72 8.20 2.46 -24.09
N HIS A 73 7.82 2.90 -22.89
CA HIS A 73 8.64 3.75 -22.03
C HIS A 73 9.45 2.94 -21.02
N ASN A 74 8.89 1.84 -20.50
CA ASN A 74 9.59 0.94 -19.61
C ASN A 74 9.08 -0.51 -19.78
N PRO A 75 9.91 -1.47 -20.24
CA PRO A 75 9.47 -2.84 -20.46
C PRO A 75 9.12 -3.60 -19.17
N ASP A 76 9.46 -3.05 -18.00
CA ASP A 76 9.25 -3.71 -16.70
C ASP A 76 7.84 -3.55 -16.11
N TYR A 77 6.94 -2.84 -16.79
CA TYR A 77 5.54 -2.78 -16.37
C TYR A 77 4.91 -4.20 -16.42
N PRO A 78 4.22 -4.64 -15.35
CA PRO A 78 3.62 -5.97 -15.31
C PRO A 78 2.41 -6.08 -16.25
N THR A 79 2.10 -7.28 -16.73
CA THR A 79 0.85 -7.46 -17.50
C THR A 79 -0.37 -7.32 -16.60
N ALA A 80 -1.50 -6.91 -17.18
CA ALA A 80 -2.78 -6.90 -16.48
C ALA A 80 -3.12 -8.30 -15.93
N GLU A 81 -2.84 -9.35 -16.71
CA GLU A 81 -3.04 -10.73 -16.32
C GLU A 81 -2.20 -11.12 -15.09
N TYR A 82 -0.95 -10.64 -15.00
CA TYR A 82 -0.13 -10.84 -13.82
C TYR A 82 -0.72 -10.14 -12.60
N LEU A 83 -1.07 -8.86 -12.72
CA LEU A 83 -1.68 -8.08 -11.63
C LEU A 83 -2.96 -8.75 -11.11
N THR A 84 -3.84 -9.23 -12.00
CA THR A 84 -5.02 -10.03 -11.61
C THR A 84 -4.63 -11.33 -10.90
N SER A 85 -3.59 -12.01 -11.38
CA SER A 85 -3.16 -13.31 -10.82
C SER A 85 -2.61 -13.22 -9.40
N VAL A 86 -2.21 -12.03 -8.94
CA VAL A 86 -1.66 -11.80 -7.60
C VAL A 86 -2.60 -11.03 -6.67
N MET A 87 -3.72 -10.53 -7.18
CA MET A 87 -4.77 -9.93 -6.35
C MET A 87 -5.43 -10.99 -5.47
N ARG A 88 -5.54 -10.72 -4.17
CA ARG A 88 -6.17 -11.63 -3.21
C ARG A 88 -7.06 -10.86 -2.23
N ILE A 89 -8.09 -11.54 -1.75
CA ILE A 89 -8.92 -11.07 -0.65
C ILE A 89 -8.30 -11.52 0.67
N GLY A 90 -8.00 -10.57 1.54
CA GLY A 90 -7.52 -10.75 2.89
C GLY A 90 -8.64 -10.75 3.93
N ASN A 91 -8.36 -10.20 5.10
CA ASN A 91 -9.25 -10.18 6.26
C ASN A 91 -10.19 -8.97 6.19
N GLU A 92 -11.33 -9.13 5.53
CA GLU A 92 -12.31 -8.05 5.32
C GLU A 92 -13.43 -7.98 6.34
N ASN A 93 -13.50 -8.92 7.30
CA ASN A 93 -14.62 -8.98 8.22
C ASN A 93 -14.54 -7.84 9.26
N PRO A 94 -15.54 -6.92 9.32
CA PRO A 94 -15.53 -5.81 10.27
C PRO A 94 -15.49 -6.24 11.74
N SER A 95 -15.98 -7.44 12.07
CA SER A 95 -15.90 -7.94 13.44
C SER A 95 -14.47 -8.27 13.90
N ASP A 96 -13.51 -8.35 12.97
CA ASP A 96 -12.13 -8.76 13.24
C ASP A 96 -11.18 -7.56 13.40
N LEU A 97 -11.65 -6.32 13.21
CA LEU A 97 -10.81 -5.10 13.18
C LEU A 97 -9.95 -4.91 14.42
N TYR A 98 -10.43 -5.28 15.61
CA TYR A 98 -9.71 -5.12 16.87
C TYR A 98 -9.64 -6.43 17.66
N VAL A 99 -9.60 -7.54 16.92
CA VAL A 99 -9.52 -8.89 17.46
C VAL A 99 -8.13 -9.42 17.17
N GLU A 100 -7.52 -10.10 18.13
CA GLU A 100 -6.21 -10.71 17.91
C GLU A 100 -6.28 -11.79 16.83
N PRO A 101 -5.20 -12.03 16.05
CA PRO A 101 -5.18 -13.04 15.00
C PRO A 101 -5.67 -14.44 15.44
N ALA A 102 -5.39 -14.83 16.68
CA ALA A 102 -5.84 -16.09 17.26
C ALA A 102 -7.37 -16.20 17.43
N GLU A 103 -8.09 -15.08 17.41
CA GLU A 103 -9.53 -15.00 17.69
C GLU A 103 -10.35 -14.45 16.51
N MET A 104 -9.69 -13.94 15.46
CA MET A 104 -10.36 -13.47 14.24
C MET A 104 -11.28 -14.55 13.66
N LYS A 105 -12.46 -14.17 13.18
CA LYS A 105 -13.37 -15.11 12.51
C LYS A 105 -12.87 -15.46 11.11
N THR A 106 -12.26 -14.50 10.43
CA THR A 106 -11.59 -14.71 9.15
C THR A 106 -10.14 -15.12 9.40
N LYS A 107 -9.75 -16.30 8.94
CA LYS A 107 -8.37 -16.84 8.99
C LYS A 107 -8.11 -17.69 7.76
N ASN A 108 -6.83 -17.89 7.43
CA ASN A 108 -6.41 -18.59 6.22
C ASN A 108 -7.05 -17.99 4.96
N THR A 109 -7.23 -16.67 4.93
CA THR A 109 -7.74 -15.94 3.74
C THR A 109 -6.74 -16.08 2.60
N GLU A 110 -7.16 -15.85 1.35
CA GLU A 110 -6.21 -15.98 0.23
C GLU A 110 -5.09 -14.95 0.31
N GLY A 111 -5.38 -13.75 0.83
CA GLY A 111 -4.39 -12.70 1.10
C GLY A 111 -3.40 -13.11 2.18
N GLU A 112 -3.88 -13.70 3.28
CA GLU A 112 -3.01 -14.28 4.32
C GLU A 112 -2.09 -15.35 3.74
N GLN A 113 -2.64 -16.31 2.99
CA GLN A 113 -1.88 -17.41 2.39
C GLN A 113 -0.83 -16.90 1.40
N LEU A 114 -1.13 -15.84 0.64
CA LEU A 114 -0.17 -15.21 -0.26
C LEU A 114 1.00 -14.58 0.50
N ILE A 115 0.72 -13.82 1.57
CA ILE A 115 1.77 -13.24 2.43
C ILE A 115 2.61 -14.36 3.05
N VAL A 116 1.98 -15.39 3.63
CA VAL A 116 2.69 -16.53 4.22
C VAL A 116 3.61 -17.18 3.19
N LYS A 117 3.10 -17.49 2.00
CA LYS A 117 3.88 -18.08 0.89
C LYS A 117 5.09 -17.23 0.53
N ILE A 118 4.91 -15.92 0.36
CA ILE A 118 5.98 -14.97 0.03
C ILE A 118 7.02 -14.88 1.15
N MET A 119 6.57 -14.85 2.40
CA MET A 119 7.44 -14.71 3.56
C MET A 119 8.27 -15.96 3.83
N THR A 120 7.75 -17.14 3.48
CA THR A 120 8.43 -18.43 3.75
C THR A 120 9.13 -19.03 2.54
N ASP A 121 9.19 -18.31 1.40
CA ASP A 121 9.95 -18.75 0.23
C ASP A 121 11.47 -18.57 0.38
N ASP A 122 12.20 -19.07 -0.62
CA ASP A 122 13.66 -19.04 -0.65
C ASP A 122 14.27 -17.74 -1.19
N ASP A 123 13.44 -16.79 -1.63
CA ASP A 123 13.92 -15.49 -2.09
C ASP A 123 14.37 -14.64 -0.88
N PRO A 124 15.66 -14.28 -0.81
CA PRO A 124 16.24 -13.63 0.36
C PRO A 124 15.95 -12.13 0.43
N ARG A 125 15.34 -11.54 -0.61
CA ARG A 125 15.05 -10.11 -0.64
C ARG A 125 14.04 -9.72 0.44
N GLU A 126 14.20 -8.51 0.93
CA GLU A 126 13.22 -7.87 1.80
C GLU A 126 11.84 -7.83 1.13
N VAL A 127 10.81 -8.03 1.95
CA VAL A 127 9.41 -7.95 1.56
C VAL A 127 8.79 -6.75 2.25
N HIS A 128 8.55 -5.71 1.46
CA HIS A 128 7.85 -4.50 1.88
C HIS A 128 6.35 -4.74 1.82
N ILE A 129 5.67 -4.53 2.93
CA ILE A 129 4.23 -4.64 3.04
C ILE A 129 3.67 -3.28 3.44
N SER A 130 3.02 -2.62 2.49
CA SER A 130 2.39 -1.31 2.68
C SER A 130 0.94 -1.50 3.11
N CYS A 131 0.59 -1.04 4.30
CA CYS A 131 -0.75 -1.15 4.88
C CYS A 131 -1.45 0.20 4.78
N TRP A 132 -2.32 0.33 3.79
CA TRP A 132 -3.07 1.56 3.47
C TRP A 132 -4.38 1.63 4.26
N GLY A 133 -4.90 0.47 4.64
CA GLY A 133 -5.97 0.33 5.60
C GLY A 133 -5.49 -0.22 6.92
N GLY A 134 -6.15 -1.29 7.37
CA GLY A 134 -5.66 -2.09 8.48
C GLY A 134 -4.45 -2.93 8.11
N SER A 135 -3.94 -3.66 9.09
CA SER A 135 -2.85 -4.64 8.91
C SER A 135 -3.24 -6.01 9.47
N ASN A 136 -4.52 -6.25 9.74
CA ASN A 136 -5.07 -7.52 10.22
C ASN A 136 -4.68 -8.73 9.35
N THR A 137 -4.61 -8.57 8.02
CA THR A 137 -4.20 -9.64 7.10
C THR A 137 -2.72 -9.97 7.28
N VAL A 138 -1.89 -8.94 7.49
CA VAL A 138 -0.46 -9.09 7.80
C VAL A 138 -0.28 -9.72 9.18
N ALA A 139 -1.04 -9.26 10.17
CA ALA A 139 -1.03 -9.81 11.53
C ALA A 139 -1.43 -11.29 11.54
N SER A 140 -2.46 -11.66 10.78
CA SER A 140 -2.89 -13.06 10.60
C SER A 140 -1.79 -13.91 9.96
N ALA A 141 -1.12 -13.40 8.91
CA ALA A 141 -0.03 -14.11 8.25
C ALA A 141 1.18 -14.30 9.16
N LEU A 142 1.59 -13.27 9.89
CA LEU A 142 2.70 -13.35 10.86
C LEU A 142 2.34 -14.24 12.04
N TYR A 143 1.08 -14.24 12.48
CA TYR A 143 0.59 -15.19 13.48
C TYR A 143 0.72 -16.63 12.98
N THR A 144 0.28 -16.91 11.76
CA THR A 144 0.42 -18.23 11.14
C THR A 144 1.88 -18.66 11.05
N ILE A 145 2.80 -17.75 10.67
CA ILE A 145 4.23 -18.07 10.62
C ILE A 145 4.79 -18.38 12.00
N LYS A 146 4.52 -17.51 12.99
CA LYS A 146 5.19 -17.55 14.30
C LYS A 146 4.56 -18.53 15.30
N TYR A 147 3.24 -18.71 15.29
CA TYR A 147 2.51 -19.37 16.37
C TYR A 147 1.74 -20.63 15.95
N SER A 148 1.63 -20.95 14.65
CA SER A 148 0.84 -22.12 14.21
C SER A 148 1.52 -23.47 14.46
N GLY A 149 2.83 -23.48 14.76
CA GLY A 149 3.64 -24.70 14.86
C GLY A 149 3.98 -25.35 13.51
N LYS A 150 3.65 -24.72 12.38
CA LYS A 150 3.92 -25.25 11.02
C LYS A 150 5.35 -25.02 10.52
N TYR A 151 6.10 -24.10 11.15
CA TYR A 151 7.41 -23.65 10.69
C TYR A 151 8.47 -23.87 11.77
N SER A 152 9.69 -24.22 11.35
CA SER A 152 10.83 -24.33 12.27
C SER A 152 11.30 -22.95 12.74
N GLU A 153 12.07 -22.91 13.83
CA GLU A 153 12.65 -21.66 14.36
C GLU A 153 13.47 -20.91 13.30
N ASP A 154 14.25 -21.64 12.49
CA ASP A 154 15.05 -21.04 11.41
C ASP A 154 14.17 -20.45 10.30
N GLN A 155 13.07 -21.12 9.94
CA GLN A 155 12.11 -20.60 8.96
C GLN A 155 11.42 -19.32 9.47
N ILE A 156 11.00 -19.33 10.74
CA ILE A 156 10.40 -18.16 11.40
C ILE A 156 11.40 -17.00 11.40
N LYS A 157 12.64 -17.24 11.85
CA LYS A 157 13.70 -16.22 11.90
C LYS A 157 13.99 -15.64 10.51
N LYS A 158 14.11 -16.48 9.49
CA LYS A 158 14.34 -16.04 8.09
C LYS A 158 13.18 -15.20 7.58
N ALA A 159 11.93 -15.61 7.85
CA ALA A 159 10.75 -14.87 7.44
C ALA A 159 10.66 -13.50 8.16
N LEU A 160 10.81 -13.45 9.48
CA LEU A 160 10.67 -12.20 10.23
C LEU A 160 11.80 -11.21 9.94
N ALA A 161 13.03 -11.69 9.69
CA ALA A 161 14.16 -10.82 9.36
C ALA A 161 13.97 -10.02 8.05
N LYS A 162 13.21 -10.56 7.08
CA LYS A 162 13.02 -9.93 5.76
C LYS A 162 11.80 -9.02 5.65
N VAL A 163 10.89 -9.02 6.62
CA VAL A 163 9.66 -8.21 6.54
C VAL A 163 9.93 -6.74 6.85
N ARG A 164 9.36 -5.84 6.05
CA ARG A 164 9.37 -4.38 6.26
C ARG A 164 7.93 -3.88 6.15
N ILE A 165 7.30 -3.56 7.26
CA ILE A 165 5.88 -3.20 7.30
C ILE A 165 5.75 -1.68 7.41
N TYR A 166 5.02 -1.06 6.51
CA TYR A 166 4.76 0.38 6.48
C TYR A 166 3.26 0.60 6.64
N CYS A 167 2.83 1.03 7.83
CA CYS A 167 1.43 1.32 8.11
C CYS A 167 1.13 2.80 7.99
N ILE A 168 0.12 3.15 7.20
CA ILE A 168 -0.46 4.50 7.19
C ILE A 168 -1.44 4.56 8.35
N TRP A 169 -0.95 5.03 9.50
CA TRP A 169 -1.60 4.85 10.80
C TRP A 169 -1.84 3.37 11.16
N TYR A 170 -2.02 3.09 12.44
CA TYR A 170 -2.68 1.86 12.86
C TYR A 170 -4.19 2.04 12.72
N GLN A 171 -4.70 1.74 11.53
CA GLN A 171 -6.12 1.85 11.23
C GLN A 171 -6.94 0.64 11.71
N ASP A 172 -6.30 -0.37 12.31
CA ASP A 172 -6.95 -1.49 12.98
C ASP A 172 -6.07 -2.00 14.15
N GLY A 173 -6.48 -3.08 14.80
CA GLY A 173 -5.72 -3.74 15.88
C GLY A 173 -4.51 -4.53 15.40
N GLY A 174 -4.39 -4.81 14.11
CA GLY A 174 -3.30 -5.61 13.54
C GLY A 174 -1.94 -4.95 13.75
N GLY A 175 -1.85 -3.63 13.54
CA GLY A 175 -0.57 -2.91 13.58
C GLY A 175 -0.01 -2.92 14.99
N LYS A 176 -0.89 -2.63 15.97
CA LYS A 176 -0.52 -2.68 17.38
C LYS A 176 -0.18 -4.10 17.86
N TRP A 177 -0.90 -5.11 17.35
CA TRP A 177 -0.62 -6.50 17.68
C TRP A 177 0.75 -6.93 17.15
N ILE A 178 1.11 -6.56 15.91
CA ILE A 178 2.42 -6.86 15.31
C ILE A 178 3.53 -6.18 16.12
N ASP A 179 3.42 -4.86 16.34
CA ASP A 179 4.36 -4.12 17.18
C ASP A 179 4.56 -4.83 18.52
N THR A 180 3.49 -5.25 19.20
CA THR A 180 3.59 -5.85 20.54
C THR A 180 4.16 -7.27 20.54
N ASN A 181 3.76 -8.12 19.59
CA ASN A 181 3.97 -9.57 19.68
C ASN A 181 5.05 -10.11 18.72
N VAL A 182 5.40 -9.36 17.67
CA VAL A 182 6.34 -9.79 16.62
C VAL A 182 7.52 -8.81 16.56
N LYS A 183 8.24 -8.67 17.69
CA LYS A 183 9.34 -7.71 17.86
C LYS A 183 10.52 -7.90 16.89
N GLU A 184 10.60 -9.05 16.23
CA GLU A 184 11.59 -9.35 15.20
C GLU A 184 11.21 -8.78 13.83
N ALA A 185 9.93 -8.44 13.61
CA ALA A 185 9.47 -7.78 12.40
C ALA A 185 9.78 -6.28 12.48
N PHE A 186 10.23 -5.71 11.36
CA PHE A 186 10.30 -4.26 11.24
C PHE A 186 8.92 -3.72 10.90
N ILE A 187 8.38 -2.85 11.75
CA ILE A 187 7.11 -2.14 11.53
C ILE A 187 7.31 -0.64 11.74
N PHE A 188 6.74 0.15 10.85
CA PHE A 188 6.75 1.61 10.90
C PHE A 188 5.33 2.14 10.79
N GLU A 189 4.92 2.98 11.74
CA GLU A 189 3.65 3.70 11.69
C GLU A 189 3.89 5.14 11.22
N ALA A 190 3.33 5.47 10.06
CA ALA A 190 3.27 6.83 9.58
C ALA A 190 1.95 7.49 10.01
N TYR A 191 1.98 8.18 11.16
CA TYR A 191 0.81 8.81 11.78
C TYR A 191 0.88 10.34 11.89
N ARG A 192 2.01 10.94 11.48
CA ARG A 192 2.21 12.40 11.46
C ARG A 192 2.68 12.85 10.10
N TRP A 193 1.71 13.07 9.21
CA TRP A 193 1.95 13.76 7.95
C TRP A 193 1.77 15.26 8.18
N GLU A 194 2.87 15.99 8.15
CA GLU A 194 2.80 17.43 7.91
C GLU A 194 2.94 17.60 6.40
N ASN A 195 1.97 18.28 5.77
CA ASN A 195 2.05 18.82 4.41
C ASN A 195 1.56 17.88 3.29
N ILE A 196 2.43 17.59 2.31
CA ILE A 196 2.13 16.90 1.04
C ILE A 196 1.52 15.51 1.32
N TRP A 197 0.58 15.09 0.46
CA TRP A 197 -0.14 13.80 0.49
C TRP A 197 -1.26 13.67 1.55
N ASP A 198 -1.54 14.67 2.38
CA ASP A 198 -2.72 14.67 3.27
C ASP A 198 -3.97 15.29 2.61
N TYR A 199 -5.15 15.04 3.18
CA TYR A 199 -6.41 15.70 2.86
C TYR A 199 -6.31 17.24 2.93
N GLN A 200 -5.43 17.78 3.78
CA GLN A 200 -5.16 19.22 3.93
C GLN A 200 -4.06 19.74 2.96
N SER A 201 -3.89 19.14 1.79
CA SER A 201 -2.81 19.47 0.85
C SER A 201 -2.86 20.89 0.26
N TYR A 202 -4.01 21.56 0.26
CA TYR A 202 -4.13 22.99 -0.04
C TYR A 202 -5.19 23.67 0.82
N ASP A 203 -5.16 25.00 0.92
CA ASP A 203 -6.08 25.73 1.78
C ASP A 203 -7.55 25.44 1.47
N GLY A 204 -8.29 25.03 2.50
CA GLY A 204 -9.72 24.78 2.43
C GLY A 204 -10.11 23.41 1.87
N SER A 205 -9.16 22.60 1.40
CA SER A 205 -9.42 21.28 0.79
C SER A 205 -10.13 20.31 1.74
N PHE A 206 -9.81 20.38 3.03
CA PHE A 206 -10.40 19.53 4.06
C PHE A 206 -11.07 20.36 5.16
N LYS A 207 -12.41 20.33 5.18
CA LYS A 207 -13.24 20.99 6.21
C LYS A 207 -12.91 22.47 6.41
N GLY A 208 -12.49 23.17 5.35
CA GLY A 208 -12.17 24.60 5.40
C GLY A 208 -10.88 24.95 6.17
N ARG A 209 -10.03 23.96 6.48
CA ARG A 209 -8.79 24.17 7.26
C ARG A 209 -7.68 24.76 6.39
N PRO A 210 -6.77 25.58 6.97
CA PRO A 210 -5.57 26.02 6.27
C PRO A 210 -4.63 24.83 6.02
N SER A 211 -3.85 24.91 4.95
CA SER A 211 -2.80 23.93 4.67
C SER A 211 -1.46 24.41 5.21
N SER A 212 -0.67 23.48 5.72
CA SER A 212 0.72 23.73 6.11
C SER A 212 1.69 23.73 4.92
N ASN A 213 1.24 23.30 3.73
CA ASN A 213 2.06 23.36 2.51
C ASN A 213 2.41 24.81 2.13
N PRO A 214 3.65 25.06 1.66
CA PRO A 214 4.01 26.30 0.98
C PRO A 214 3.05 26.66 -0.16
N LYS A 215 2.81 27.94 -0.40
CA LYS A 215 1.78 28.40 -1.36
C LYS A 215 2.03 27.96 -2.79
N ASP A 216 3.29 27.90 -3.20
CA ASP A 216 3.71 27.36 -4.48
C ASP A 216 3.44 25.85 -4.59
N VAL A 217 3.69 25.08 -3.51
CA VAL A 217 3.35 23.65 -3.45
C VAL A 217 1.84 23.43 -3.56
N GLN A 218 1.03 24.26 -2.88
CA GLN A 218 -0.43 24.17 -2.92
C GLN A 218 -0.98 24.28 -4.36
N GLU A 219 -0.33 25.00 -5.28
CA GLU A 219 -0.80 25.10 -6.67
C GLU A 219 -0.79 23.75 -7.40
N TYR A 220 0.16 22.88 -7.11
CA TYR A 220 0.22 21.52 -7.67
C TYR A 220 -0.82 20.60 -7.05
N MET A 221 -1.24 20.88 -5.81
CA MET A 221 -2.19 20.02 -5.10
C MET A 221 -3.64 20.26 -5.52
N LYS A 222 -3.94 21.37 -6.21
CA LYS A 222 -5.29 21.79 -6.57
C LYS A 222 -5.91 20.95 -7.70
N PRO A 223 -7.25 20.95 -7.81
CA PRO A 223 -7.97 20.27 -8.90
C PRO A 223 -7.49 20.65 -10.30
N VAL A 224 -7.11 21.91 -10.53
CA VAL A 224 -6.66 22.39 -11.85
C VAL A 224 -5.42 21.62 -12.33
N TRP A 225 -4.43 21.44 -11.45
CA TRP A 225 -3.23 20.71 -11.80
C TRP A 225 -3.52 19.22 -12.00
N LEU A 226 -4.25 18.60 -11.06
CA LEU A 226 -4.61 17.17 -11.15
C LEU A 226 -5.38 16.85 -12.43
N ASN A 227 -6.38 17.66 -12.77
CA ASN A 227 -7.17 17.47 -13.98
C ASN A 227 -6.30 17.60 -15.23
N SER A 228 -5.47 18.64 -15.30
CA SER A 228 -4.67 18.93 -16.50
C SER A 228 -3.50 17.96 -16.72
N ASN A 229 -2.95 17.37 -15.66
CA ASN A 229 -1.71 16.59 -15.73
C ASN A 229 -1.90 15.08 -15.48
N VAL A 230 -3.04 14.66 -14.91
CA VAL A 230 -3.28 13.25 -14.57
C VAL A 230 -4.57 12.74 -15.18
N ARG A 231 -5.67 13.53 -15.16
CA ARG A 231 -7.00 13.00 -15.48
C ARG A 231 -7.41 13.23 -16.93
N GLU A 232 -7.54 14.48 -17.32
CA GLU A 232 -8.11 14.87 -18.61
C GLU A 232 -7.12 14.59 -19.73
N ASN A 233 -7.54 13.85 -20.76
CA ASN A 233 -6.73 13.51 -21.93
C ASN A 233 -5.48 12.61 -21.65
N HIS A 234 -5.42 11.95 -20.47
CA HIS A 234 -4.31 11.08 -20.08
C HIS A 234 -4.70 9.58 -20.05
N GLY A 235 -5.58 9.18 -20.97
CA GLY A 235 -5.96 7.79 -21.18
C GLY A 235 -6.94 7.21 -20.14
N ALA A 236 -7.20 5.91 -20.25
CA ALA A 236 -8.25 5.25 -19.47
C ALA A 236 -7.95 5.24 -17.96
N LEU A 237 -6.68 5.11 -17.59
CA LEU A 237 -6.27 5.08 -16.17
C LEU A 237 -6.40 6.47 -15.51
N GLY A 238 -5.99 7.54 -16.20
CA GLY A 238 -6.18 8.92 -15.71
C GLY A 238 -7.65 9.28 -15.49
N MET A 239 -8.54 8.81 -16.37
CA MET A 239 -9.99 9.00 -16.21
C MET A 239 -10.60 8.21 -15.04
N LEU A 240 -9.91 7.17 -14.56
CA LEU A 240 -10.30 6.39 -13.39
C LEU A 240 -9.75 6.97 -12.09
N THR A 241 -8.88 7.98 -12.13
CA THR A 241 -8.41 8.64 -10.90
C THR A 241 -9.63 9.21 -10.14
N PRO A 242 -9.87 8.72 -8.92
CA PRO A 242 -11.05 9.06 -8.13
C PRO A 242 -10.97 10.49 -7.56
N GLN A 243 -9.75 10.98 -7.36
CA GLN A 243 -9.52 12.16 -6.55
C GLN A 243 -9.91 13.44 -7.28
N HIS A 244 -10.35 14.41 -6.50
CA HIS A 244 -10.68 15.74 -6.98
C HIS A 244 -9.51 16.72 -6.83
N TRP A 245 -8.55 16.40 -5.97
CA TRP A 245 -7.29 17.12 -5.75
C TRP A 245 -6.24 16.11 -5.24
N ILE A 246 -4.98 16.50 -5.12
CA ILE A 246 -3.94 15.57 -4.64
C ILE A 246 -4.07 15.41 -3.12
N SER A 247 -4.45 14.22 -2.65
CA SER A 247 -4.58 13.90 -1.21
C SER A 247 -4.28 12.43 -0.91
N GLU A 248 -3.42 11.80 -1.71
CA GLU A 248 -3.12 10.37 -1.67
C GLU A 248 -2.38 9.98 -0.37
N GLY A 249 -3.11 9.88 0.74
CA GLY A 249 -2.58 9.63 2.09
C GLY A 249 -1.72 8.38 2.20
N ASP A 250 -1.97 7.38 1.34
CA ASP A 250 -1.30 6.10 1.37
C ASP A 250 -0.10 5.99 0.43
N THR A 251 -0.05 6.80 -0.63
CA THR A 251 1.04 6.86 -1.61
C THR A 251 2.44 6.92 -0.98
N PRO A 252 2.68 7.65 0.12
CA PRO A 252 4.00 7.66 0.75
C PRO A 252 4.56 6.28 1.15
N SER A 253 3.68 5.32 1.45
CA SER A 253 4.08 3.93 1.74
C SER A 253 4.62 3.17 0.52
N TRP A 254 4.60 3.76 -0.68
CA TRP A 254 5.25 3.21 -1.88
C TRP A 254 6.39 4.08 -2.38
N LEU A 255 6.35 5.38 -2.09
CA LEU A 255 7.38 6.32 -2.56
C LEU A 255 8.79 5.98 -2.07
N HIS A 256 8.92 5.26 -0.95
CA HIS A 256 10.23 4.79 -0.47
C HIS A 256 10.84 3.67 -1.33
N LEU A 257 10.02 2.96 -2.11
CA LEU A 257 10.42 1.89 -3.03
C LEU A 257 10.83 2.42 -4.41
N VAL A 258 10.52 3.69 -4.69
CA VAL A 258 10.96 4.35 -5.93
C VAL A 258 12.46 4.53 -5.88
N ASN A 259 13.15 4.02 -6.90
CA ASN A 259 14.60 4.16 -7.03
C ASN A 259 14.95 5.60 -7.46
N ASN A 260 14.95 6.52 -6.50
CA ASN A 260 15.32 7.92 -6.65
C ASN A 260 16.74 8.23 -6.16
N GLY A 261 17.53 7.19 -5.83
CA GLY A 261 18.89 7.31 -5.32
C GLY A 261 19.02 7.59 -3.81
N LEU A 262 17.91 7.74 -3.08
CA LEU A 262 17.92 7.96 -1.63
C LEU A 262 17.95 6.65 -0.82
N GLU A 263 17.66 5.51 -1.45
CA GLU A 263 17.68 4.17 -0.84
C GLU A 263 16.82 4.06 0.44
N SER A 264 15.79 4.90 0.60
CA SER A 264 14.99 4.96 1.83
C SER A 264 14.30 3.64 2.19
N HIS A 265 14.11 2.73 1.23
CA HIS A 265 13.57 1.39 1.51
C HIS A 265 14.49 0.56 2.41
N THR A 266 15.81 0.76 2.40
CA THR A 266 16.73 -0.04 3.22
C THR A 266 16.67 0.33 4.70
N ASP A 267 16.35 1.61 4.98
CA ASP A 267 16.18 2.15 6.33
C ASP A 267 15.36 3.44 6.26
N TYR A 268 14.16 3.43 6.85
CA TYR A 268 13.25 4.59 6.81
C TYR A 268 13.79 5.83 7.55
N THR A 269 14.82 5.70 8.38
CA THR A 269 15.45 6.84 9.06
C THR A 269 16.33 7.70 8.15
N ILE A 270 16.78 7.16 7.01
CA ILE A 270 17.52 7.90 5.97
C ILE A 270 16.65 9.03 5.40
N GLY A 271 15.34 8.78 5.29
CA GLY A 271 14.39 9.70 4.71
C GLY A 271 14.34 9.63 3.19
N GLY A 272 13.16 9.90 2.64
CA GLY A 272 12.92 9.89 1.21
C GLY A 272 11.60 10.53 0.85
N TRP A 273 11.07 10.18 -0.33
CA TRP A 273 9.79 10.69 -0.79
C TRP A 273 8.59 10.18 0.04
N GLY A 274 8.76 9.07 0.75
CA GLY A 274 7.82 8.57 1.75
C GLY A 274 7.94 9.24 3.13
N GLY A 275 8.73 10.30 3.28
CA GLY A 275 9.02 10.92 4.58
C GLY A 275 10.26 10.34 5.25
N ARG A 276 10.46 10.67 6.53
CA ARG A 276 11.63 10.25 7.32
C ARG A 276 11.18 9.76 8.70
N GLY A 277 11.36 8.46 8.94
CA GLY A 277 11.09 7.85 10.24
C GLY A 277 12.11 8.25 11.29
N VAL A 278 11.70 8.14 12.55
CA VAL A 278 12.61 8.15 13.70
C VAL A 278 12.30 6.91 14.52
N TYR A 279 13.30 6.31 15.14
CA TYR A 279 13.06 5.23 16.08
C TYR A 279 12.28 5.75 17.27
N ASP A 280 11.36 4.93 17.78
CA ASP A 280 10.76 5.18 19.07
C ASP A 280 11.87 5.25 20.13
N ASP A 281 11.69 6.15 21.11
CA ASP A 281 12.57 6.20 22.27
C ASP A 281 12.59 4.81 22.91
N LYS A 282 13.79 4.29 23.20
CA LYS A 282 13.91 3.02 23.91
C LYS A 282 13.22 3.18 25.27
N ALA A 283 12.12 2.45 25.46
CA ALA A 283 11.46 2.32 26.75
C ALA A 283 12.38 1.69 27.80
#